data_AF-A0AA91A9A6-F1
#
_entry.id   AF-A0AA91A9A6-F1
#
_cell.length_a   1.000
_cell.length_b   1.000
_cell.length_c   1.000
_cell.angle_alpha   90.00
_cell.angle_beta   90.00
_cell.angle_gamma   90.00
#
_symmetry.space_group_name_H-M   'P 1'
#
loop_
_entity.id
_entity.type
_entity.pdbx_description
1 polymer ?
#
loop_
_entity_poly.entity_id
_entity_poly.type
_entity_poly.pdbx_seq_one_letter_code
_entity_poly.pdbx_strand_id
1 'polypeptide(L)'
;MKKIIRLLTFALLTVPVTTFAQSEGNQNTSEPAGKVVASKPDSLLDWETPHDPTCPQVLLETTMGNILVALYNDTPKHRDNFLKLVNSGYYDGCIFQRVIKNFMIQGGDYSCRKVNMEKPQKFDVNYTVPAEIIYPKYYHKRGQLCAAREGDDENPTKASAPTDFYIAWGRNFSTCTVEK
;
A
#
# COMPACT_ATOMS: atom_id res chain seq x y z
N MET A 1 16.70 -5.70 35.79
CA MET A 1 15.81 -6.05 36.92
C MET A 1 14.67 -6.91 36.39
N LYS A 2 14.75 -8.23 36.61
CA LYS A 2 13.78 -9.22 36.11
C LYS A 2 12.62 -9.33 37.10
N LYS A 3 11.38 -9.07 36.67
CA LYS A 3 10.17 -9.31 37.47
C LYS A 3 9.41 -10.50 36.87
N ILE A 4 9.37 -11.59 37.63
CA ILE A 4 8.62 -12.82 37.39
C ILE A 4 7.41 -12.77 38.33
N ILE A 5 6.17 -12.81 37.80
CA ILE A 5 4.97 -13.03 38.62
C ILE A 5 3.98 -13.98 37.92
N ARG A 6 3.99 -15.20 38.47
CA ARG A 6 2.98 -16.23 38.73
C ARG A 6 1.72 -16.41 37.85
N LEU A 7 1.69 -17.64 37.33
CA LEU A 7 0.60 -18.48 36.84
C LEU A 7 -0.65 -18.47 37.76
N LEU A 8 -1.83 -18.36 37.17
CA LEU A 8 -3.13 -18.65 37.79
C LEU A 8 -3.85 -19.67 36.91
N THR A 9 -4.14 -20.84 37.49
CA THR A 9 -4.75 -22.01 36.88
C THR A 9 -6.28 -22.01 37.03
N PHE A 10 -6.91 -22.81 36.16
CA PHE A 10 -8.29 -23.35 36.17
C PHE A 10 -9.46 -22.49 35.65
N ALA A 11 -9.94 -22.86 34.46
CA ALA A 11 -11.26 -23.51 34.31
C ALA A 11 -11.36 -24.16 32.91
N LEU A 12 -11.40 -25.49 32.86
CA LEU A 12 -11.68 -26.27 31.65
C LEU A 12 -13.22 -26.33 31.49
N LEU A 13 -13.76 -25.71 30.45
CA LEU A 13 -15.15 -25.88 30.04
C LEU A 13 -15.16 -26.65 28.71
N THR A 14 -15.55 -27.92 28.80
CA THR A 14 -15.72 -28.83 27.67
C THR A 14 -17.03 -28.52 26.96
N VAL A 15 -16.96 -28.24 25.66
CA VAL A 15 -18.11 -28.22 24.75
C VAL A 15 -18.07 -29.46 23.85
N PRO A 16 -19.21 -30.15 23.63
CA PRO A 16 -19.24 -31.39 22.87
C PRO A 16 -19.01 -31.17 21.38
N VAL A 17 -18.20 -32.06 20.80
CA VAL A 17 -17.92 -32.17 19.36
C VAL A 17 -19.11 -32.86 18.68
N THR A 18 -19.84 -32.12 17.85
CA THR A 18 -20.80 -32.71 16.91
C THR A 18 -20.06 -33.13 15.64
N THR A 19 -19.98 -34.44 15.43
CA THR A 19 -19.52 -35.09 14.20
C THR A 19 -20.49 -34.75 13.06
N PHE A 20 -19.97 -34.27 11.93
CA PHE A 20 -20.65 -34.32 10.65
C PHE A 20 -19.84 -35.20 9.71
N ALA A 21 -20.54 -36.16 9.12
CA ALA A 21 -20.03 -37.25 8.31
C ALA A 21 -19.41 -36.77 6.99
N GLN A 22 -18.31 -37.41 6.62
CA GLN A 22 -17.64 -37.26 5.34
C GLN A 22 -18.15 -38.36 4.40
N SER A 23 -18.65 -37.96 3.22
CA SER A 23 -19.00 -38.84 2.11
C SER A 23 -17.73 -39.23 1.37
N GLU A 24 -17.44 -40.52 1.28
CA GLU A 24 -16.35 -41.08 0.49
C GLU A 24 -16.73 -41.28 -0.99
N GLY A 25 -15.75 -41.08 -1.86
CA GLY A 25 -15.73 -41.51 -3.26
C GLY A 25 -14.73 -40.65 -4.06
N ASN A 26 -13.83 -41.14 -4.90
CA ASN A 26 -13.48 -42.50 -5.31
C ASN A 26 -12.21 -42.41 -6.22
N GLN A 27 -11.24 -43.34 -6.05
CA GLN A 27 -10.20 -43.85 -6.97
C GLN A 27 -9.05 -42.97 -7.53
N ASN A 28 -7.81 -43.44 -7.24
CA ASN A 28 -6.68 -43.82 -8.14
C ASN A 28 -6.12 -42.78 -9.15
N THR A 29 -4.81 -42.66 -9.44
CA THR A 29 -3.68 -43.60 -9.47
C THR A 29 -2.35 -42.82 -9.62
N SER A 30 -1.23 -43.47 -9.33
CA SER A 30 0.16 -42.97 -9.29
C SER A 30 0.89 -42.87 -10.66
N GLU A 31 1.64 -41.76 -10.83
CA GLU A 31 2.99 -41.53 -11.47
C GLU A 31 3.28 -41.93 -12.95
N PRO A 32 4.25 -41.30 -13.69
CA PRO A 32 5.58 -40.87 -13.19
C PRO A 32 6.22 -39.55 -13.72
N ALA A 33 7.27 -39.16 -12.99
CA ALA A 33 8.43 -38.31 -13.29
C ALA A 33 8.52 -37.57 -14.66
N GLY A 34 8.57 -36.23 -14.58
CA GLY A 34 9.04 -35.35 -15.66
C GLY A 34 9.64 -34.05 -15.12
N LYS A 35 10.96 -33.91 -15.23
CA LYS A 35 11.81 -32.70 -15.15
C LYS A 35 11.40 -31.56 -14.19
N VAL A 36 12.16 -31.45 -13.10
CA VAL A 36 12.30 -30.19 -12.34
C VAL A 36 13.01 -29.16 -13.23
N VAL A 37 12.24 -28.30 -13.88
CA VAL A 37 12.75 -27.05 -14.47
C VAL A 37 12.57 -25.99 -13.40
N ALA A 38 13.68 -25.37 -12.99
CA ALA A 38 13.69 -24.27 -12.03
C ALA A 38 12.67 -23.19 -12.44
N SER A 39 11.55 -23.11 -11.71
CA SER A 39 10.55 -22.07 -11.90
C SER A 39 11.11 -20.75 -11.39
N LYS A 40 11.24 -19.80 -12.31
CA LYS A 40 11.42 -18.35 -12.09
C LYS A 40 10.62 -17.90 -10.86
N PRO A 41 11.18 -17.04 -9.98
CA PRO A 41 10.43 -16.56 -8.81
C PRO A 41 9.14 -15.89 -9.29
N ASP A 42 8.03 -16.26 -8.63
CA ASP A 42 6.65 -15.82 -8.86
C ASP A 42 6.53 -14.63 -9.79
N SER A 43 6.07 -14.88 -11.01
CA SER A 43 5.70 -13.80 -11.93
C SER A 43 4.55 -13.02 -11.31
N LEU A 44 4.89 -11.84 -10.80
CA LEU A 44 3.98 -10.74 -10.52
C LEU A 44 2.88 -10.70 -11.59
N LEU A 45 1.61 -10.68 -11.16
CA LEU A 45 0.44 -10.84 -12.02
C LEU A 45 0.42 -9.74 -13.10
N ASP A 46 -0.08 -10.02 -14.31
CA ASP A 46 -0.08 -9.11 -15.48
C ASP A 46 -0.69 -7.69 -15.25
N TRP A 47 -1.35 -7.46 -14.13
CA TRP A 47 -1.88 -6.15 -13.72
C TRP A 47 -0.96 -5.34 -12.80
N GLU A 48 0.22 -5.87 -12.47
CA GLU A 48 1.20 -5.24 -11.58
C GLU A 48 2.14 -4.35 -12.40
N THR A 49 2.01 -3.05 -12.18
CA THR A 49 2.79 -1.92 -12.71
C THR A 49 2.67 -1.63 -14.22
N PRO A 50 2.57 -0.34 -14.61
CA PRO A 50 2.92 0.07 -15.95
C PRO A 50 4.40 -0.26 -16.14
N HIS A 51 4.66 -1.23 -17.00
CA HIS A 51 6.01 -1.64 -17.39
C HIS A 51 6.60 -0.63 -18.38
N ASP A 52 6.42 0.67 -18.12
CA ASP A 52 7.10 1.72 -18.86
C ASP A 52 8.45 1.97 -18.17
N PRO A 53 9.57 1.50 -18.76
CA PRO A 53 10.89 1.67 -18.17
C PRO A 53 11.31 3.15 -18.09
N THR A 54 10.58 4.06 -18.73
CA THR A 54 10.87 5.50 -18.69
C THR A 54 10.24 6.21 -17.49
N CYS A 55 9.34 5.55 -16.75
CA CYS A 55 8.73 6.13 -15.56
C CYS A 55 9.76 6.22 -14.42
N PRO A 56 9.96 7.40 -13.79
CA PRO A 56 10.82 7.52 -12.62
C PRO A 56 10.38 6.60 -11.49
N GLN A 57 11.35 5.99 -10.83
CA GLN A 57 11.12 5.09 -9.70
C GLN A 57 11.65 5.72 -8.41
N VAL A 58 10.93 5.49 -7.32
CA VAL A 58 11.33 5.91 -5.98
C VAL A 58 11.29 4.70 -5.06
N LEU A 59 12.38 4.49 -4.31
CA LEU A 59 12.45 3.48 -3.26
C LEU A 59 12.06 4.12 -1.93
N LEU A 60 10.98 3.63 -1.33
CA LEU A 60 10.59 3.99 0.03
C LEU A 60 11.16 2.94 0.98
N GLU A 61 12.20 3.31 1.72
CA GLU A 61 12.77 2.47 2.77
C GLU A 61 11.96 2.64 4.05
N THR A 62 11.34 1.55 4.52
CA THR A 62 10.50 1.58 5.72
C THR A 62 10.99 0.55 6.73
N THR A 63 10.58 0.71 7.99
CA THR A 63 10.90 -0.25 9.06
C THR A 63 10.29 -1.64 8.85
N MET A 64 9.31 -1.77 7.96
CA MET A 64 8.64 -3.04 7.64
C MET A 64 9.10 -3.63 6.30
N GLY A 65 10.06 -3.00 5.62
CA GLY A 65 10.57 -3.41 4.32
C GLY A 65 10.53 -2.30 3.28
N ASN A 66 11.04 -2.60 2.10
CA ASN A 66 11.19 -1.64 1.02
C ASN A 66 9.97 -1.67 0.10
N ILE A 67 9.51 -0.50 -0.32
CA ILE A 67 8.43 -0.34 -1.28
C ILE A 67 8.98 0.41 -2.49
N LEU A 68 9.05 -0.25 -3.64
CA LEU A 68 9.41 0.41 -4.89
C LEU A 68 8.15 0.94 -5.56
N VAL A 69 8.11 2.24 -5.84
CA VAL A 69 6.98 2.88 -6.54
C VAL A 69 7.46 3.47 -7.87
N ALA A 70 6.65 3.32 -8.91
CA ALA A 70 6.85 3.98 -10.19
C ALA A 70 5.87 5.16 -10.32
N LEU A 71 6.35 6.28 -10.83
CA LEU A 71 5.58 7.50 -11.01
C LEU A 71 5.18 7.67 -12.48
N TYR A 72 3.89 7.89 -12.73
CA TYR A 72 3.36 8.06 -14.08
C TYR A 72 3.92 9.31 -14.76
N ASN A 73 4.39 9.15 -16.01
CA ASN A 73 4.82 10.27 -16.84
C ASN A 73 3.66 11.17 -17.31
N ASP A 74 2.44 10.64 -17.32
CA ASP A 74 1.23 11.38 -17.68
C ASP A 74 0.74 12.35 -16.60
N THR A 75 1.29 12.28 -15.38
CA THR A 75 0.97 13.20 -14.27
C THR A 75 2.22 14.01 -13.88
N PRO A 76 2.73 14.87 -14.78
CA PRO A 76 4.01 15.53 -14.58
C PRO A 76 4.03 16.44 -13.35
N LYS A 77 2.94 17.17 -13.04
CA LYS A 77 2.93 18.07 -11.87
C LYS A 77 3.06 17.29 -10.58
N HIS A 78 2.33 16.19 -10.42
CA HIS A 78 2.42 15.36 -9.22
C HIS A 78 3.74 14.59 -9.15
N ARG A 79 4.20 14.03 -10.27
CA ARG A 79 5.48 13.31 -10.37
C ARG A 79 6.64 14.22 -9.96
N ASP A 80 6.73 15.39 -10.58
CA ASP A 80 7.85 16.31 -10.38
C ASP A 80 7.82 16.90 -8.97
N ASN A 81 6.62 17.18 -8.44
CA ASN A 81 6.45 17.59 -7.05
C ASN A 81 6.90 16.51 -6.05
N PHE A 82 6.49 15.26 -6.27
CA PHE A 82 6.90 14.15 -5.40
C PHE A 82 8.42 13.94 -5.44
N LEU A 83 9.02 13.96 -6.63
CA LEU A 83 10.47 13.85 -6.80
C LEU A 83 11.22 15.02 -6.14
N LYS A 84 10.71 16.25 -6.25
CA LYS A 84 11.27 17.42 -5.55
C LYS A 84 11.31 17.19 -4.04
N LEU A 85 10.22 16.70 -3.43
CA LEU A 85 10.15 16.43 -2.00
C LEU A 85 11.09 15.30 -1.58
N VAL A 86 11.13 14.20 -2.34
CA VAL A 86 12.07 13.09 -2.13
C VAL A 86 13.52 13.58 -2.17
N ASN A 87 13.89 14.32 -3.21
CA ASN A 87 15.26 14.83 -3.38
C ASN A 87 15.68 15.82 -2.29
N SER A 88 14.70 16.51 -1.67
CA SER A 88 14.98 17.40 -0.54
C SER A 88 15.11 16.68 0.82
N GLY A 89 14.85 15.37 0.89
CA GLY A 89 14.81 14.61 2.15
C GLY A 89 13.57 14.91 3.00
N TYR A 90 12.50 15.43 2.39
CA TYR A 90 11.26 15.79 3.12
C TYR A 90 10.65 14.60 3.86
N TYR A 91 10.63 13.43 3.21
CA TYR A 91 9.99 12.23 3.74
C TYR A 91 10.87 11.46 4.74
N ASP A 92 12.11 11.87 4.98
CA ASP A 92 13.03 11.15 5.84
C ASP A 92 12.55 11.16 7.29
N GLY A 93 12.17 10.01 7.84
CA GLY A 93 11.63 9.92 9.19
C GLY A 93 10.16 10.34 9.33
N CYS A 94 9.48 10.61 8.22
CA CYS A 94 8.01 10.63 8.20
C CYS A 94 7.46 9.24 8.55
N ILE A 95 6.29 9.22 9.19
CA ILE A 95 5.58 7.99 9.53
C ILE A 95 4.32 7.87 8.67
N PHE A 96 3.81 6.65 8.53
CA PHE A 96 2.45 6.47 8.06
C PHE A 96 1.48 6.79 9.21
N GLN A 97 0.87 7.98 9.18
CA GLN A 97 0.00 8.43 10.26
C GLN A 97 -1.37 7.72 10.28
N ARG A 98 -1.81 7.17 9.13
CA ARG A 98 -3.13 6.55 9.02
C ARG A 98 -3.08 5.29 8.17
N VAL A 99 -3.49 4.17 8.78
CA VAL A 99 -3.54 2.85 8.13
C VAL A 99 -4.93 2.25 8.34
N ILE A 100 -5.72 2.16 7.27
CA ILE A 100 -7.07 1.61 7.33
C ILE A 100 -7.15 0.36 6.47
N LYS A 101 -7.52 -0.76 7.12
CA LYS A 101 -7.71 -2.05 6.46
C LYS A 101 -8.74 -1.93 5.33
N ASN A 102 -8.40 -2.47 4.16
CA ASN A 102 -9.24 -2.45 2.96
C ASN A 102 -9.57 -1.05 2.42
N PHE A 103 -8.75 -0.04 2.72
CA PHE A 103 -8.96 1.32 2.22
C PHE A 103 -7.67 1.95 1.74
N MET A 104 -6.85 2.50 2.64
CA MET A 104 -5.58 3.14 2.26
C MET A 104 -4.59 3.24 3.41
N ILE A 105 -3.34 3.48 3.03
CA ILE A 105 -2.19 3.75 3.90
C ILE A 105 -1.73 5.17 3.57
N GLN A 106 -1.87 6.12 4.48
CA GLN A 106 -1.56 7.53 4.26
C GLN A 106 -0.30 7.94 5.04
N GLY A 107 0.54 8.75 4.39
CA GLY A 107 1.79 9.31 4.90
C GLY A 107 2.05 10.71 4.33
N GLY A 108 3.22 11.26 4.64
CA GLY A 108 3.68 12.53 4.08
C GLY A 108 3.38 13.77 4.91
N ASP A 109 2.75 13.62 6.08
CA ASP A 109 2.61 14.74 7.02
C ASP A 109 3.91 14.93 7.81
N TYR A 110 4.60 16.03 7.54
CA TYR A 110 5.86 16.38 8.20
C TYR A 110 5.72 16.66 9.70
N SER A 111 4.53 17.04 10.17
CA SER A 111 4.28 17.24 11.60
C SER A 111 4.34 15.94 12.39
N CYS A 112 4.12 14.80 11.74
CA CYS A 112 4.12 13.47 12.35
C CYS A 112 5.52 12.82 12.42
N ARG A 113 6.60 13.53 12.09
CA ARG A 113 7.98 13.01 12.02
C ARG A 113 8.49 12.53 13.40
N LYS A 114 9.20 11.39 13.41
CA LYS A 114 9.92 10.89 14.60
C LYS A 114 11.41 11.23 14.52
N VAL A 115 11.80 12.51 14.60
CA VAL A 115 13.22 12.90 14.58
C VAL A 115 13.54 13.95 15.64
N ASN A 116 14.77 13.88 16.16
CA ASN A 116 15.36 14.84 17.10
C ASN A 116 15.33 16.24 16.48
N MET A 117 14.58 17.18 17.08
CA MET A 117 14.34 18.53 16.55
C MET A 117 15.56 19.47 16.61
N GLU A 118 16.77 18.94 16.74
CA GLU A 118 17.99 19.73 16.94
C GLU A 118 18.26 20.69 15.77
N LYS A 119 17.74 20.41 14.58
CA LYS A 119 17.74 21.34 13.43
C LYS A 119 16.43 21.24 12.65
N PRO A 120 15.47 22.17 12.82
CA PRO A 120 14.25 22.17 12.01
C PRO A 120 14.62 22.44 10.55
N GLN A 121 14.44 21.44 9.68
CA GLN A 121 14.45 21.65 8.23
C GLN A 121 13.20 22.41 7.83
N LYS A 122 13.38 23.50 7.07
CA LYS A 122 12.29 24.25 6.47
C LYS A 122 12.09 23.77 5.05
N PHE A 123 10.86 23.39 4.74
CA PHE A 123 10.43 23.02 3.41
C PHE A 123 9.39 24.03 2.94
N ASP A 124 9.54 24.52 1.72
CA ASP A 124 8.51 25.32 1.08
C ASP A 124 7.42 24.38 0.56
N VAL A 125 6.30 24.36 1.27
CA VAL A 125 5.12 23.51 1.01
C VAL A 125 3.82 24.31 1.10
N ASN A 126 3.88 25.63 0.99
CA ASN A 126 2.69 26.49 1.02
C ASN A 126 2.09 26.66 -0.39
N TYR A 127 1.59 25.57 -0.95
CA TYR A 127 0.94 25.54 -2.26
C TYR A 127 0.06 24.29 -2.40
N THR A 128 -0.73 24.24 -3.48
CA THR A 128 -1.48 23.05 -3.89
C THR A 128 -1.02 22.60 -5.27
N VAL A 129 -1.19 21.32 -5.57
CA VAL A 129 -0.87 20.76 -6.89
C VAL A 129 -2.17 20.65 -7.70
N PRO A 130 -2.27 21.31 -8.89
CA PRO A 130 -3.48 21.22 -9.71
C PRO A 130 -3.83 19.78 -10.08
N ALA A 131 -5.13 19.46 -10.13
CA ALA A 131 -5.62 18.11 -10.41
C ALA A 131 -5.12 17.56 -11.76
N GLU A 132 -4.62 16.32 -11.75
CA GLU A 132 -4.20 15.56 -12.95
C GLU A 132 -4.95 14.22 -12.99
N ILE A 133 -6.28 14.29 -13.09
CA ILE A 133 -7.16 13.11 -13.08
C ILE A 133 -7.42 12.67 -14.52
N ILE A 134 -6.84 11.54 -14.92
CA ILE A 134 -6.95 11.01 -16.28
C ILE A 134 -7.82 9.76 -16.29
N TYR A 135 -9.13 9.93 -16.37
CA TYR A 135 -10.10 8.85 -16.44
C TYR A 135 -10.51 8.56 -17.90
N PRO A 136 -10.70 7.30 -18.33
CA PRO A 136 -10.67 6.04 -17.55
C PRO A 136 -9.29 5.38 -17.43
N LYS A 137 -8.22 6.02 -17.93
CA LYS A 137 -6.88 5.44 -17.99
C LYS A 137 -6.32 5.10 -16.60
N TYR A 138 -6.40 6.04 -15.66
CA TYR A 138 -5.98 5.89 -14.28
C TYR A 138 -7.18 5.99 -13.35
N TYR A 139 -7.32 4.96 -12.52
CA TYR A 139 -8.31 4.86 -11.45
C TYR A 139 -7.71 4.06 -10.31
N HIS A 140 -8.22 4.26 -9.09
CA HIS A 140 -7.69 3.65 -7.88
C HIS A 140 -7.72 2.11 -7.94
N LYS A 141 -6.52 1.53 -7.97
CA LYS A 141 -6.26 0.10 -7.82
C LYS A 141 -5.38 -0.13 -6.61
N ARG A 142 -5.46 -1.32 -6.02
CA ARG A 142 -4.56 -1.71 -4.94
C ARG A 142 -3.10 -1.55 -5.36
N GLY A 143 -2.29 -0.93 -4.50
CA GLY A 143 -0.87 -0.67 -4.72
C GLY A 143 -0.55 0.65 -5.43
N GLN A 144 -1.56 1.42 -5.87
CA GLN A 144 -1.30 2.72 -6.48
C GLN A 144 -0.92 3.78 -5.44
N LEU A 145 0.09 4.58 -5.79
CA LEU A 145 0.46 5.80 -5.08
C LEU A 145 -0.39 6.96 -5.58
N CYS A 146 -1.02 7.68 -4.66
CA CYS A 146 -1.94 8.77 -4.95
C CYS A 146 -1.65 9.97 -4.05
N ALA A 147 -1.84 11.18 -4.57
CA ALA A 147 -1.77 12.39 -3.77
C ALA A 147 -3.06 12.59 -2.96
N ALA A 148 -2.94 13.01 -1.71
CA ALA A 148 -4.08 13.30 -0.86
C ALA A 148 -4.72 14.63 -1.24
N ARG A 149 -6.03 14.76 -1.01
CA ARG A 149 -6.79 15.98 -1.20
C ARG A 149 -8.01 15.98 -0.30
N GLU A 150 -8.56 17.15 -0.05
CA GLU A 150 -9.86 17.31 0.60
C GLU A 150 -11.00 16.81 -0.30
N GLY A 151 -12.16 16.56 0.30
CA GLY A 151 -13.35 16.10 -0.40
C GLY A 151 -13.86 17.10 -1.42
N ASP A 152 -14.57 16.63 -2.45
CA ASP A 152 -15.03 17.47 -3.58
C ASP A 152 -15.94 18.64 -3.13
N ASP A 153 -16.66 18.49 -2.01
CA ASP A 153 -17.53 19.53 -1.43
C ASP A 153 -16.73 20.73 -0.88
N GLU A 154 -15.56 20.46 -0.27
CA GLU A 154 -14.67 21.48 0.30
C GLU A 154 -13.65 21.97 -0.74
N ASN A 155 -13.25 21.10 -1.66
CA ASN A 155 -12.27 21.37 -2.71
C ASN A 155 -12.83 21.03 -4.11
N PRO A 156 -13.63 21.93 -4.70
CA PRO A 156 -14.22 21.72 -6.02
C PRO A 156 -13.19 21.62 -7.15
N THR A 157 -12.02 22.25 -6.96
CA THR A 157 -10.91 22.21 -7.95
C THR A 157 -10.17 20.87 -7.95
N LYS A 158 -10.39 20.06 -6.90
CA LYS A 158 -9.74 18.76 -6.67
C LYS A 158 -8.21 18.86 -6.62
N ALA A 159 -7.68 20.03 -6.30
CA ALA A 159 -6.25 20.24 -6.15
C ALA A 159 -5.72 19.39 -4.98
N SER A 160 -4.54 18.80 -5.16
CA SER A 160 -3.93 17.93 -4.16
C SER A 160 -3.15 18.74 -3.12
N ALA A 161 -3.08 18.19 -1.92
CA ALA A 161 -2.11 18.58 -0.92
C ALA A 161 -0.69 18.43 -1.50
N PRO A 162 0.25 19.30 -1.12
CA PRO A 162 1.59 19.30 -1.69
C PRO A 162 2.41 18.08 -1.24
N THR A 163 2.17 17.57 -0.03
CA THR A 163 3.07 16.65 0.68
C THR A 163 2.42 15.31 0.99
N ASP A 164 1.13 15.35 1.30
CA ASP A 164 0.40 14.18 1.76
C ASP A 164 0.11 13.23 0.60
N PHE A 165 0.41 11.96 0.81
CA PHE A 165 0.16 10.89 -0.15
C PHE A 165 -0.47 9.69 0.54
N TYR A 166 -1.08 8.82 -0.26
CA TYR A 166 -1.56 7.54 0.21
C TYR A 166 -1.34 6.44 -0.81
N ILE A 167 -1.18 5.22 -0.30
CA ILE A 167 -1.16 3.98 -1.09
C ILE A 167 -2.54 3.35 -0.97
N ALA A 168 -3.19 3.14 -2.10
CA ALA A 168 -4.49 2.49 -2.15
C ALA A 168 -4.37 1.02 -1.72
N TRP A 169 -5.16 0.63 -0.71
CA TRP A 169 -5.14 -0.71 -0.12
C TRP A 169 -6.55 -1.35 -0.10
N GLY A 170 -7.39 -0.93 -1.06
CA GLY A 170 -8.77 -1.36 -1.21
C GLY A 170 -8.94 -2.84 -1.60
N ARG A 171 -10.19 -3.31 -1.54
CA ARG A 171 -10.57 -4.61 -2.11
C ARG A 171 -10.30 -4.62 -3.61
N ASN A 172 -9.73 -5.72 -4.11
CA ASN A 172 -9.64 -5.96 -5.54
C ASN A 172 -11.08 -6.09 -6.07
N PHE A 173 -11.53 -5.15 -6.88
CA PHE A 173 -12.71 -5.39 -7.69
C PHE A 173 -12.28 -6.38 -8.79
N SER A 174 -12.53 -7.67 -8.55
CA SER A 174 -12.56 -8.65 -9.61
C SER A 174 -13.58 -8.19 -10.65
N THR A 175 -13.27 -8.39 -11.94
CA THR A 175 -14.05 -7.96 -13.12
C THR A 175 -15.50 -8.47 -13.18
N CYS A 176 -15.97 -9.23 -12.18
CA CYS A 176 -17.29 -9.85 -12.12
C CYS A 176 -18.31 -9.09 -11.24
N THR A 177 -18.06 -7.84 -10.85
CA THR A 177 -19.04 -7.06 -10.08
C THR A 177 -19.03 -5.59 -10.50
N VAL A 178 -19.16 -5.38 -11.80
CA VAL A 178 -19.71 -4.14 -12.34
C VAL A 178 -20.95 -4.56 -13.13
N GLU A 179 -21.95 -5.08 -12.42
CA GLU A 179 -23.30 -5.15 -12.97
C GLU A 179 -24.00 -3.80 -12.75
N LYS A 180 -24.83 -3.47 -13.74
CA LYS A 180 -25.36 -2.16 -14.11
C LYS A 180 -26.10 -1.40 -13.02
#